data_AF-A0A7V7DT56-F1
#
_entry.id   AF-A0A7V7DT56-F1
#
_cell.length_a   1.000
_cell.length_b   1.000
_cell.length_c   1.000
_cell.angle_alpha   90.00
_cell.angle_beta   90.00
_cell.angle_gamma   90.00
#
_symmetry.space_group_name_H-M   'P 1'
#
loop_
_entity.id
_entity.type
_entity.pdbx_description
1 polymer ?
#
loop_
_entity_poly.entity_id
_entity_poly.type
_entity_poly.pdbx_seq_one_letter_code
_entity_poly.pdbx_strand_id
1 'polypeptide(L)' 'MWLAGNKKVQRAVNTLEENTLDWRPATGLSIPDRPDWILSAHLGTGGFGEIWQAADVNTHVQHVFQSFCKSN' A
#
# COMPACT_ATOMS: atom_id res chain seq x y z
N MET A 1 -18.52 26.35 -31.40
CA MET A 1 -17.36 25.47 -31.62
C MET A 1 -16.58 25.42 -30.31
N TRP A 2 -16.64 24.32 -29.56
CA TRP A 2 -15.87 24.09 -28.32
C TRP A 2 -15.22 22.71 -28.43
N LEU A 3 -13.89 22.65 -28.36
CA LEU A 3 -13.13 21.40 -28.32
C LEU A 3 -12.98 20.98 -26.85
N ALA A 4 -13.77 20.00 -26.41
CA ALA A 4 -13.54 19.33 -25.13
C ALA A 4 -12.45 18.26 -25.32
N GLY A 5 -11.19 18.66 -25.10
CA GLY A 5 -10.07 17.74 -25.04
C GLY A 5 -10.14 16.88 -23.78
N ASN A 6 -10.73 15.70 -23.89
CA ASN A 6 -10.71 14.68 -22.83
C ASN A 6 -9.29 14.13 -22.67
N LYS A 7 -8.48 14.80 -21.86
CA LYS A 7 -7.16 14.32 -21.46
C LYS A 7 -7.36 13.16 -20.49
N LYS A 8 -7.55 11.94 -21.02
CA LYS A 8 -7.48 10.70 -20.26
C LYS A 8 -6.08 10.63 -19.64
N VAL A 9 -5.98 10.93 -18.35
CA VAL A 9 -4.80 10.65 -17.55
C VAL A 9 -4.72 9.13 -17.43
N GLN A 10 -3.93 8.51 -18.29
CA GLN A 10 -3.57 7.11 -18.14
C GLN A 10 -2.64 7.05 -16.93
N ARG A 11 -3.15 6.58 -15.79
CA ARG A 11 -2.30 6.24 -14.64
C ARG A 11 -1.36 5.17 -15.16
N ALA A 12 -0.06 5.44 -15.16
CA ALA A 12 0.94 4.44 -15.46
C ALA A 12 0.77 3.34 -14.40
N VAL A 13 0.12 2.24 -14.79
CA VAL A 13 0.05 1.02 -13.98
C VAL A 13 1.48 0.53 -13.94
N ASN A 14 2.14 0.87 -12.84
CA ASN A 14 3.48 0.40 -12.55
C ASN A 14 3.35 -1.10 -12.30
N THR A 15 4.17 -1.91 -12.96
CA THR A 15 4.11 -3.38 -12.96
C THR A 15 4.23 -4.02 -11.56
N LEU A 16 4.49 -3.20 -10.52
CA LEU A 16 4.42 -3.55 -9.10
C LEU A 16 2.99 -3.68 -8.54
N GLU A 17 1.98 -3.07 -9.17
CA GLU A 17 0.60 -3.19 -8.71
C GLU A 17 0.06 -4.64 -8.78
N GLU A 18 0.64 -5.48 -9.64
CA GLU A 18 0.24 -6.88 -9.80
C GLU A 18 0.68 -7.76 -8.61
N ASN A 19 1.81 -7.46 -7.97
CA ASN A 19 2.30 -8.22 -6.81
C ASN A 19 1.53 -7.88 -5.52
N THR A 20 0.88 -6.72 -5.47
CA THR A 20 0.03 -6.32 -4.33
C THR A 20 -1.39 -6.87 -4.37
N LEU A 21 -1.86 -7.46 -5.47
CA LEU A 21 -3.25 -7.92 -5.60
C LEU A 21 -3.59 -9.04 -4.59
N ASP A 22 -2.65 -9.97 -4.39
CA ASP A 22 -2.80 -11.11 -3.49
C ASP A 22 -2.12 -10.91 -2.13
N TRP A 23 -1.35 -9.84 -1.97
CA TRP A 23 -0.72 -9.54 -0.69
C TRP A 23 -1.77 -9.08 0.33
N ARG A 24 -1.69 -9.64 1.55
CA ARG A 24 -2.55 -9.29 2.68
C ARG A 24 -1.64 -8.94 3.87
N PRO A 25 -1.83 -7.76 4.49
CA PRO A 25 -1.01 -7.37 5.62
C PRO A 25 -1.27 -8.29 6.82
N ALA A 26 -0.19 -8.70 7.47
CA ALA A 26 -0.21 -9.47 8.71
C ALA A 26 1.08 -9.20 9.48
N THR A 27 1.02 -9.31 10.81
CA THR A 27 2.19 -9.16 11.67
C THR A 27 3.30 -10.13 11.26
N GLY A 28 4.53 -9.65 11.17
CA GLY A 28 5.71 -10.41 10.76
C GLY A 28 5.95 -10.43 9.25
N LEU A 29 5.04 -9.90 8.43
CA LEU A 29 5.25 -9.78 6.98
C LEU A 29 6.00 -8.50 6.62
N SER A 30 6.85 -8.62 5.60
CA SER A 30 7.47 -7.50 4.93
C SER A 30 6.49 -6.84 3.95
N ILE A 31 6.58 -5.51 3.84
CA ILE A 31 5.83 -4.76 2.83
C ILE A 31 6.48 -5.00 1.45
N PRO A 32 5.73 -5.32 0.38
CA PRO A 32 6.30 -5.72 -0.92
C PRO A 32 7.32 -4.72 -1.50
N ASP A 33 7.04 -3.42 -1.39
CA ASP A 33 7.92 -2.35 -1.89
C ASP A 33 9.00 -1.93 -0.88
N ARG A 34 8.94 -2.47 0.35
CA ARG A 34 9.80 -2.12 1.48
C ARG A 34 10.13 -3.39 2.28
N PRO A 35 11.02 -4.28 1.77
CA PRO A 35 11.30 -5.57 2.38
C PRO A 35 11.88 -5.46 3.79
N ASP A 36 12.59 -4.36 4.08
CA ASP A 36 13.16 -4.07 5.39
C ASP A 36 12.13 -3.61 6.43
N TRP A 37 10.89 -3.33 6.02
CA TRP A 37 9.82 -2.89 6.91
C TRP A 37 8.92 -4.07 7.24
N ILE A 38 9.00 -4.51 8.49
CA ILE A 38 8.21 -5.63 9.02
C ILE A 38 7.01 -5.09 9.76
N LEU A 39 5.81 -5.53 9.39
CA LEU A 39 4.58 -5.19 10.10
C LEU A 39 4.65 -5.74 11.53
N SER A 40 4.52 -4.87 12.52
CA SER A 40 4.66 -5.22 13.95
C SER A 40 3.32 -5.26 14.68
N ALA A 41 2.35 -4.42 14.30
CA ALA A 41 1.03 -4.39 14.93
C ALA A 41 -0.04 -3.86 13.98
N HIS A 42 -1.27 -4.36 14.12
CA HIS A 42 -2.44 -3.73 13.51
C HIS A 42 -2.91 -2.56 14.39
N LEU A 43 -3.05 -1.38 13.80
CA LEU A 43 -3.46 -0.15 14.51
C LEU A 43 -4.96 0.12 14.38
N GLY A 44 -5.61 -0.39 13.33
CA GLY A 44 -7.06 -0.27 13.15
C GLY A 44 -7.49 -0.28 11.69
N THR A 45 -8.80 -0.33 11.48
CA THR A 45 -9.42 -0.39 10.15
C THR A 45 -10.28 0.85 9.93
N GLY A 46 -10.26 1.39 8.71
CA GLY A 46 -11.09 2.51 8.29
C GLY A 46 -11.68 2.31 6.89
N GLY A 47 -12.42 3.30 6.40
CA GLY A 47 -13.08 3.25 5.09
C GLY A 47 -12.13 3.16 3.88
N PHE A 48 -10.82 3.26 4.10
CA PHE A 48 -9.78 3.19 3.08
C PHE A 48 -8.87 1.97 3.21
N GLY A 49 -9.19 1.04 4.13
CA GLY A 49 -8.41 -0.17 4.40
C GLY A 49 -7.89 -0.24 5.83
N GLU A 50 -6.81 -0.98 6.04
CA GLU A 50 -6.23 -1.25 7.36
C GLU A 50 -4.97 -0.40 7.58
N ILE A 51 -4.76 0.00 8.83
CA ILE A 51 -3.60 0.76 9.27
C ILE A 51 -2.75 -0.17 10.14
N TRP A 52 -1.46 -0.22 9.83
CA TRP A 52 -0.50 -1.07 10.47
C TRP A 52 0.71 -0.27 10.92
N GLN A 53 1.30 -0.69 12.02
CA GLN A 53 2.63 -0.29 12.45
C GLN A 53 3.65 -1.21 11.77
N ALA A 54 4.72 -0.63 11.24
CA ALA A 54 5.88 -1.35 10.74
C ALA A 54 7.13 -0.91 11.49
N ALA A 55 8.10 -1.82 11.63
CA ALA A 55 9.42 -1.51 12.12
C ALA A 55 10.43 -1.72 10.99
N ASP A 56 11.27 -0.72 10.76
CA ASP A 56 12.43 -0.85 9.88
C ASP A 56 13.53 -1.62 10.63
N VAL A 57 13.94 -2.76 10.09
CA VAL A 57 14.94 -3.64 10.75
C VAL A 57 16.35 -3.07 10.72
N ASN A 58 16.65 -2.14 9.81
CA ASN A 58 17.96 -1.54 9.67
C ASN A 58 18.12 -0.30 10.55
N THR A 59 17.06 0.51 10.66
CA THR A 59 17.10 1.79 11.39
C THR A 59 16.41 1.74 12.74
N HIS A 60 15.66 0.68 13.03
CA HIS A 60 14.80 0.53 14.21
C HIS A 60 13.72 1.63 14.35
N VAL A 61 13.46 2.38 13.27
CA VAL A 61 12.42 3.40 13.24
C VAL A 61 11.04 2.75 13.05
N GLN A 62 10.04 3.29 13.73
CA GLN A 62 8.65 2.89 13.58
C GLN A 62 7.97 3.70 12.49
N HIS A 63 7.25 3.02 11.62
CA HIS A 63 6.49 3.59 10.52
C HIS A 63 5.02 3.21 10.61
N VAL A 64 4.17 4.01 9.98
CA VAL A 64 2.75 3.70 9.79
C VAL A 64 2.55 3.36 8.32
N PHE A 65 1.91 2.22 8.06
CA PHE A 65 1.59 1.72 6.74
C PHE A 65 0.07 1.59 6.60
N GLN A 66 -0.48 2.05 5.48
CA GLN A 66 -1.89 1.90 5.14
C GLN A 66 -2.02 0.91 3.99
N SER A 67 -2.73 -0.20 4.23
CA SER A 67 -3.11 -1.14 3.17
C SER A 67 -4.36 -0.63 2.45
N PHE A 68 -4.39 -0.77 1.13
CA PHE A 68 -5.60 -0.56 0.34
C PHE A 68 -6.16 -1.92 -0.06
N CYS A 69 -7.19 -2.38 0.65
CA CYS A 69 -7.99 -3.51 0.18
C CYS A 69 -8.92 -2.99 -0.92
N LYS A 70 -8.61 -3.28 -2.19
CA LYS A 70 -9.61 -3.10 -3.26
C LYS A 70 -10.67 -4.18 -3.06
N SER A 71 -11.88 -3.77 -2.65
CA SER A 71 -13.05 -4.64 -2.74
C SER A 71 -13.27 -4.94 -4.22
N ASN A 72 -13.20 -6.21 -4.59
CA ASN A 72 -13.62 -6.69 -5.91
C ASN A 72 -15.14 -6.55 -6.05
#